data_AF-A0A354HHJ7-F1
#
_entry.id   AF-A0A354HHJ7-F1
#
_cell.length_a   1.000
_cell.length_b   1.000
_cell.length_c   1.000
_cell.angle_alpha   90.00
_cell.angle_beta   90.00
_cell.angle_gamma   90.00
#
_symmetry.space_group_name_H-M   'P 1'
#
loop_
_entity.id
_entity.type
_entity.pdbx_description
1 polymer ?
#
loop_
_entity_poly.entity_id
_entity_poly.type
_entity_poly.pdbx_seq_one_letter_code
_entity_poly.pdbx_strand_id
1 'polypeptide(L)'
;MLSSVLSRSDCADCRFCCSFRRKSLWETPLFDEETVGKLRSLYPDAHFKPRGDAFTIDIDDQYRTDDSEEEALCPFNKNGCILGADLKPFDCSIWPLRVMRYNGGLAICLTPTCPVISGKPLSVMQELADGEVGDKIAAYAELHPFIIKDYKEGFPVLRVI
;
A
#
# COMPACT_ATOMS: atom_id res chain seq x y z
N MET A 1 -6.18 1.19 -8.85
CA MET A 1 -5.76 0.50 -10.08
C MET A 1 -6.32 -0.93 -10.20
N LEU A 2 -6.92 -1.50 -9.15
CA LEU A 2 -7.35 -2.91 -9.14
C LEU A 2 -8.87 -3.13 -9.34
N SER A 3 -9.59 -2.20 -9.98
CA SER A 3 -11.06 -2.23 -10.04
C SER A 3 -11.65 -3.46 -10.75
N SER A 4 -10.85 -4.18 -11.53
CA SER A 4 -11.24 -5.46 -12.16
C SER A 4 -11.35 -6.63 -11.16
N VAL A 5 -10.63 -6.56 -10.03
CA VAL A 5 -10.57 -7.66 -9.05
C VAL A 5 -11.06 -7.27 -7.67
N LEU A 6 -11.12 -5.97 -7.37
CA LEU A 6 -11.48 -5.43 -6.05
C LEU A 6 -12.33 -4.17 -6.20
N SER A 7 -13.56 -4.21 -5.70
CA SER A 7 -14.46 -3.06 -5.77
C SER A 7 -14.16 -2.04 -4.68
N ARG A 8 -14.68 -0.81 -4.84
CA ARG A 8 -14.55 0.23 -3.79
C ARG A 8 -15.34 -0.14 -2.53
N SER A 9 -16.49 -0.79 -2.68
CA SER A 9 -17.33 -1.24 -1.55
C SER A 9 -16.62 -2.34 -0.75
N ASP A 10 -16.00 -3.33 -1.41
CA ASP A 10 -15.25 -4.38 -0.71
C ASP A 10 -14.17 -3.79 0.21
N CYS A 11 -13.45 -2.78 -0.29
CA CYS A 11 -12.44 -2.06 0.49
C CYS A 11 -13.03 -1.24 1.64
N ALA A 12 -14.16 -0.57 1.40
CA ALA A 12 -14.83 0.27 2.39
C ALA A 12 -15.40 -0.55 3.56
N ASP A 13 -15.87 -1.77 3.27
CA ASP A 13 -16.36 -2.70 4.29
C ASP A 13 -15.18 -3.39 5.02
N CYS A 14 -14.17 -3.83 4.28
CA CYS A 14 -13.03 -4.58 4.82
C CYS A 14 -12.10 -3.73 5.68
N ARG A 15 -11.69 -2.54 5.20
CA ARG A 15 -10.77 -1.58 5.86
C ARG A 15 -9.42 -2.12 6.36
N PHE A 16 -9.09 -3.39 6.09
CA PHE A 16 -7.88 -4.04 6.57
C PHE A 16 -6.60 -3.29 6.19
N CYS A 17 -6.49 -2.83 4.93
CA CYS A 17 -5.31 -2.09 4.45
C CYS A 17 -5.15 -0.68 5.06
N CYS A 18 -6.12 -0.24 5.86
CA CYS A 18 -6.12 1.06 6.54
C CYS A 18 -5.98 0.91 8.06
N SER A 19 -5.59 -0.27 8.54
CA SER A 19 -5.25 -0.56 9.94
C SER A 19 -3.80 -1.04 10.00
N PHE A 20 -2.96 -0.39 10.80
CA PHE A 20 -1.53 -0.67 10.85
C PHE A 20 -1.11 -1.13 12.24
N ARG A 21 -0.57 -2.34 12.31
CA ARG A 21 0.05 -2.85 13.54
C ARG A 21 1.37 -2.16 13.81
N ARG A 22 1.70 -1.95 15.08
CA ARG A 22 2.98 -1.35 15.49
C ARG A 22 4.19 -2.07 14.88
N LYS A 23 4.20 -3.41 14.85
CA LYS A 23 5.27 -4.21 14.22
C LYS A 23 5.34 -4.09 12.68
N SER A 24 4.28 -3.62 12.05
CA SER A 24 4.08 -3.55 10.60
C SER A 24 4.00 -2.11 10.09
N LEU A 25 4.50 -1.12 10.84
CA LEU A 25 4.56 0.27 10.37
C LEU A 25 5.35 0.44 9.07
N TRP A 26 6.20 -0.52 8.72
CA TRP A 26 6.85 -0.54 7.41
C TRP A 26 5.86 -0.65 6.23
N GLU A 27 4.63 -1.10 6.46
CA GLU A 27 3.54 -1.25 5.48
C GLU A 27 2.74 0.02 5.23
N THR A 28 2.94 1.06 6.04
CA THR A 28 2.28 2.36 5.80
C THR A 28 2.62 2.87 4.40
N PRO A 29 1.67 3.51 3.70
CA PRO A 29 1.90 3.97 2.34
C PRO A 29 2.95 5.08 2.31
N LEU A 30 3.69 5.11 1.22
CA LEU A 30 4.63 6.18 0.92
C LEU A 30 4.00 7.23 -0.01
N PHE A 31 4.36 8.49 0.22
CA PHE A 31 3.88 9.66 -0.51
C PHE A 31 5.09 10.49 -0.97
N ASP A 32 5.00 11.05 -2.17
CA ASP A 32 5.91 12.12 -2.58
C ASP A 32 5.61 13.44 -1.86
N GLU A 33 6.56 14.38 -1.94
CA GLU A 33 6.48 15.68 -1.27
C GLU A 33 5.29 16.52 -1.77
N GLU A 34 5.01 16.51 -3.08
CA GLU A 34 3.92 17.28 -3.68
C GLU A 34 2.56 16.84 -3.10
N THR A 35 2.34 15.53 -3.03
CA THR A 35 1.13 14.92 -2.49
C THR A 35 0.97 15.24 -1.01
N VAL A 36 2.03 15.15 -0.21
CA VAL A 36 1.98 15.55 1.21
C VAL A 36 1.67 17.03 1.39
N GLY A 37 2.21 17.92 0.55
CA GLY A 37 1.89 19.34 0.57
C GLY A 37 0.38 19.61 0.39
N LYS A 38 -0.24 18.93 -0.57
CA LYS A 38 -1.70 18.98 -0.79
C LYS A 38 -2.47 18.40 0.40
N LEU A 39 -2.05 17.23 0.89
CA LEU A 39 -2.73 16.54 1.99
C LEU A 39 -2.69 17.35 3.30
N ARG A 40 -1.56 17.98 3.64
CA ARG A 40 -1.46 18.86 4.83
C ARG A 40 -2.41 20.05 4.76
N SER A 41 -2.68 20.55 3.56
CA SER A 41 -3.61 21.67 3.36
C SER A 41 -5.08 21.24 3.48
N LEU A 42 -5.41 20.05 2.98
CA LEU A 42 -6.78 19.51 2.97
C LEU A 42 -7.17 18.82 4.28
N TYR A 43 -6.20 18.23 4.98
CA TYR A 43 -6.37 17.42 6.18
C TYR A 43 -5.34 17.84 7.24
N PRO A 44 -5.56 18.98 7.93
CA PRO A 44 -4.57 19.53 8.87
C PRO A 44 -4.30 18.63 10.08
N ASP A 45 -5.22 17.73 10.41
CA ASP A 45 -5.07 16.75 11.51
C ASP A 45 -4.26 15.51 11.08
N ALA A 46 -3.92 15.37 9.79
CA ALA A 46 -3.09 14.27 9.31
C ALA A 46 -1.60 14.63 9.40
N HIS A 47 -0.87 13.90 10.24
CA HIS A 47 0.56 14.08 10.43
C HIS A 47 1.36 13.19 9.48
N PHE A 48 2.55 13.67 9.08
CA PHE A 48 3.44 12.97 8.16
C PHE A 48 4.89 13.13 8.60
N LYS A 49 5.65 12.05 8.48
CA LYS A 49 7.09 12.01 8.78
C LYS A 49 7.90 11.53 7.58
N PRO A 50 9.15 12.00 7.43
CA PRO A 50 10.04 11.54 6.37
C PRO A 50 10.38 10.05 6.54
N ARG A 51 10.57 9.36 5.42
CA ARG A 51 11.02 7.97 5.32
C ARG A 51 11.84 7.77 4.05
N GLY A 52 13.17 7.87 4.18
CA GLY A 52 14.06 7.95 3.02
C GLY A 52 13.77 9.22 2.22
N ASP A 53 13.67 9.08 0.90
CA ASP A 53 13.36 10.18 -0.04
C ASP A 53 11.85 10.45 -0.19
N ALA A 54 11.02 9.85 0.67
CA ALA A 54 9.57 9.96 0.64
C ALA A 54 9.02 10.32 2.02
N PHE A 55 7.70 10.40 2.13
CA PHE A 55 6.99 10.62 3.38
C PHE A 55 6.02 9.48 3.65
N THR A 56 5.68 9.28 4.92
CA THR A 56 4.61 8.38 5.33
C THR A 56 3.75 9.02 6.39
N ILE A 57 2.57 8.46 6.63
CA ILE A 57 1.70 8.90 7.73
C ILE A 57 2.42 8.73 9.06
N ASP A 58 2.28 9.72 9.93
CA ASP A 58 2.76 9.63 11.30
C ASP A 58 1.57 9.30 12.21
N ILE A 59 1.60 8.10 12.79
CA ILE A 59 0.55 7.54 13.63
C ILE A 59 1.13 6.94 14.92
N ASP A 60 2.38 7.28 15.26
CA ASP A 60 3.06 6.70 16.42
C ASP A 60 2.36 7.06 17.74
N ASP A 61 1.72 8.24 17.79
CA ASP A 61 0.95 8.74 18.93
C ASP A 61 -0.46 8.12 19.06
N GLN A 62 -0.88 7.33 18.07
CA GLN A 62 -2.20 6.68 18.06
C GLN A 62 -2.21 5.36 18.86
N TYR A 63 -1.05 4.79 19.14
CA TYR A 63 -0.91 3.59 19.96
C TYR A 63 -0.95 3.95 21.44
N ARG A 64 -1.71 3.19 22.24
CA ARG A 64 -1.90 3.42 23.68
C ARG A 64 -0.99 2.57 24.55
N THR A 65 -0.44 1.50 24.00
CA THR A 65 0.40 0.52 24.68
C THR A 65 1.64 0.20 23.86
N ASP A 66 2.59 -0.53 24.45
CA ASP A 66 3.76 -1.05 23.73
C ASP A 66 3.51 -2.42 23.07
N ASP A 67 2.25 -2.89 23.00
CA ASP A 67 1.91 -4.12 22.30
C ASP A 67 2.21 -4.00 20.80
N SER A 68 3.03 -4.93 20.30
CA SER A 68 3.44 -4.98 18.90
C SER A 68 2.29 -5.27 17.93
N GLU A 69 1.21 -5.90 18.41
CA GLU A 69 0.00 -6.19 17.63
C GLU A 69 -1.05 -5.08 17.72
N GLU A 70 -0.88 -4.06 18.59
CA GLU A 70 -1.82 -2.95 18.65
C GLU A 70 -1.93 -2.28 17.29
N GLU A 71 -3.16 -1.94 16.90
CA GLU A 71 -3.48 -1.36 15.61
C GLU A 71 -3.83 0.12 15.74
N ALA A 72 -3.28 0.92 14.84
CA ALA A 72 -3.63 2.32 14.63
C ALA A 72 -4.28 2.49 13.25
N LEU A 73 -5.31 3.32 13.18
CA LEU A 73 -6.03 3.56 11.93
C LEU A 73 -5.32 4.62 11.08
N CYS A 74 -5.36 4.42 9.76
CA CYS A 74 -5.01 5.46 8.80
C CYS A 74 -5.87 6.72 9.04
N PRO A 75 -5.30 7.93 9.07
CA PRO A 75 -6.07 9.17 9.29
C PRO A 75 -7.11 9.43 8.18
N PHE A 76 -6.96 8.77 7.03
CA PHE A 76 -7.88 8.87 5.89
C PHE A 76 -8.95 7.77 5.87
N ASN A 77 -9.07 6.97 6.95
CA ASN A 77 -10.06 5.91 7.08
C ASN A 77 -11.23 6.36 7.97
N LYS A 78 -12.36 6.75 7.34
CA LYS A 78 -13.62 6.99 8.04
C LYS A 78 -14.60 5.84 7.81
N ASN A 79 -15.13 5.73 6.59
CA ASN A 79 -15.98 4.64 6.12
C ASN A 79 -15.35 3.99 4.88
N GLY A 80 -14.05 3.68 5.00
CA GLY A 80 -13.16 3.47 3.85
C GLY A 80 -12.29 4.69 3.56
N CYS A 81 -11.40 4.53 2.59
CA CYS A 81 -10.45 5.56 2.20
C CYS A 81 -11.16 6.77 1.57
N ILE A 82 -10.98 7.95 2.18
CA ILE A 82 -11.57 9.21 1.71
C ILE A 82 -10.74 9.92 0.63
N LEU A 83 -9.53 9.43 0.33
CA LEU A 83 -8.65 10.06 -0.65
C LEU A 83 -9.15 9.82 -2.07
N GLY A 84 -9.18 10.91 -2.85
CA GLY A 84 -9.37 10.91 -4.30
C GLY A 84 -8.26 10.14 -5.03
N ALA A 85 -8.48 9.82 -6.30
CA ALA A 85 -7.52 9.05 -7.09
C ALA A 85 -6.18 9.77 -7.28
N ASP A 86 -6.20 11.10 -7.27
CA ASP A 86 -5.07 12.03 -7.41
C ASP A 86 -4.24 12.17 -6.12
N LEU A 87 -4.86 11.96 -4.95
CA LEU A 87 -4.20 12.06 -3.64
C LEU A 87 -3.87 10.70 -3.02
N LYS A 88 -4.45 9.62 -3.57
CA LYS A 88 -4.21 8.26 -3.07
C LYS A 88 -2.80 7.82 -3.43
N PRO A 89 -1.97 7.43 -2.45
CA PRO A 89 -0.61 7.01 -2.72
C PRO A 89 -0.60 5.75 -3.57
N PHE A 90 0.45 5.61 -4.38
CA PHE A 90 0.60 4.48 -5.29
C PHE A 90 0.48 3.13 -4.55
N ASP A 91 1.12 3.03 -3.38
CA ASP A 91 1.07 1.88 -2.48
C ASP A 91 -0.36 1.45 -2.11
N CYS A 92 -1.30 2.38 -1.93
CA CYS A 92 -2.70 2.07 -1.67
C CYS A 92 -3.49 1.75 -2.94
N SER A 93 -3.10 2.34 -4.08
CA SER A 93 -3.77 2.14 -5.37
C SER A 93 -3.55 0.75 -5.96
N ILE A 94 -2.47 0.09 -5.56
CA ILE A 94 -2.07 -1.26 -6.01
C ILE A 94 -2.19 -2.34 -4.94
N TRP A 95 -2.52 -2.01 -3.68
CA TRP A 95 -2.63 -2.99 -2.60
C TRP A 95 -3.67 -4.08 -2.95
N PRO A 96 -3.36 -5.38 -2.82
CA PRO A 96 -2.24 -5.97 -2.07
C PRO A 96 -0.95 -6.28 -2.85
N LEU A 97 -0.76 -5.72 -4.04
CA LEU A 97 0.49 -5.86 -4.78
C LEU A 97 1.59 -4.95 -4.21
N ARG A 98 2.84 -5.40 -4.31
CA ARG A 98 4.05 -4.66 -3.93
C ARG A 98 5.16 -4.89 -4.93
N VAL A 99 6.02 -3.90 -5.15
CA VAL A 99 7.28 -4.08 -5.86
C VAL A 99 8.37 -4.41 -4.85
N MET A 100 9.08 -5.51 -5.06
CA MET A 100 10.08 -6.02 -4.13
C MET A 100 11.40 -6.36 -4.81
N ARG A 101 12.51 -6.20 -4.10
CA ARG A 101 13.82 -6.70 -4.52
C ARG A 101 13.87 -8.22 -4.40
N TYR A 102 13.98 -8.92 -5.52
CA TYR A 102 13.94 -10.38 -5.56
C TYR A 102 15.01 -10.92 -6.51
N ASN A 103 15.86 -11.83 -6.03
CA ASN A 103 16.93 -12.48 -6.81
C ASN A 103 17.82 -11.53 -7.65
N GLY A 104 18.18 -10.37 -7.08
CA GLY A 104 19.02 -9.37 -7.75
C GLY A 104 18.29 -8.47 -8.75
N GLY A 105 16.99 -8.70 -8.98
CA GLY A 105 16.11 -7.84 -9.78
C GLY A 105 14.91 -7.33 -8.97
N LEU A 106 13.86 -6.93 -9.68
CA LEU A 106 12.59 -6.52 -9.09
C LEU A 106 11.49 -7.53 -9.41
N ALA A 107 10.50 -7.60 -8.55
CA ALA A 107 9.31 -8.41 -8.78
C ALA A 107 8.06 -7.75 -8.22
N ILE A 108 6.94 -7.99 -8.88
CA ILE A 108 5.61 -7.73 -8.36
C ILE A 108 5.21 -8.93 -7.51
N CYS A 109 5.05 -8.70 -6.21
CA CYS A 109 4.69 -9.70 -5.22
C CYS A 109 3.29 -9.42 -4.66
N LEU A 110 2.62 -10.47 -4.22
CA LEU A 110 1.32 -10.41 -3.55
C LEU A 110 1.51 -10.44 -2.03
N THR A 111 0.95 -9.46 -1.31
CA THR A 111 0.80 -9.57 0.14
C THR A 111 -0.37 -10.54 0.43
N PRO A 112 -0.15 -11.68 1.12
CA PRO A 112 -1.17 -12.73 1.28
C PRO A 112 -2.20 -12.44 2.39
N THR A 113 -2.27 -11.21 2.89
CA THR A 113 -3.10 -10.84 4.06
C THR A 113 -4.41 -10.16 3.70
N CYS A 114 -4.64 -9.81 2.43
CA CYS A 114 -5.90 -9.21 2.01
C CYS A 114 -7.04 -10.24 2.08
N PRO A 115 -8.06 -10.07 2.95
CA PRO A 115 -9.11 -11.06 3.12
C PRO A 115 -9.97 -11.28 1.85
N VAL A 116 -10.14 -10.23 1.04
CA VAL A 116 -10.96 -10.29 -0.19
C VAL A 116 -10.20 -10.97 -1.32
N ILE A 117 -8.91 -10.67 -1.47
CA ILE A 117 -8.07 -11.26 -2.52
C ILE A 117 -7.66 -12.69 -2.17
N SER A 118 -7.45 -13.02 -0.89
CA SER A 118 -7.16 -14.39 -0.45
C SER A 118 -8.28 -15.38 -0.76
N GLY A 119 -9.52 -14.90 -0.96
CA GLY A 119 -10.65 -15.72 -1.41
C GLY A 119 -10.70 -15.97 -2.92
N LYS A 120 -9.79 -15.38 -3.72
CA LYS A 120 -9.75 -15.52 -5.18
C LYS A 120 -8.61 -16.46 -5.61
N PRO A 121 -8.73 -17.16 -6.75
CA PRO A 121 -7.62 -17.93 -7.30
C PRO A 121 -6.40 -17.04 -7.56
N LEU A 122 -5.20 -17.56 -7.26
CA LEU A 122 -3.94 -16.84 -7.49
C LEU A 122 -3.77 -16.42 -8.96
N SER A 123 -4.29 -17.22 -9.91
CA SER A 123 -4.26 -16.92 -11.34
C SER A 123 -4.89 -15.57 -11.69
N VAL A 124 -5.90 -15.12 -10.94
CA VAL A 124 -6.53 -13.81 -11.16
C VAL A 124 -5.55 -12.67 -10.87
N MET A 125 -4.73 -12.81 -9.82
CA MET A 125 -3.71 -11.81 -9.49
C MET A 125 -2.51 -11.91 -10.43
N GLN A 126 -2.19 -13.13 -10.88
CA GLN A 126 -1.16 -13.39 -11.88
C GLN A 126 -1.49 -12.67 -13.20
N GLU A 127 -2.69 -12.88 -13.75
CA GLU A 127 -3.17 -12.21 -14.96
C GLU A 127 -3.15 -10.68 -14.83
N LEU A 128 -3.48 -10.15 -13.65
CA LEU A 128 -3.42 -8.72 -13.37
C LEU A 128 -1.99 -8.18 -13.40
N ALA A 129 -1.04 -8.93 -12.82
CA ALA A 129 0.37 -8.58 -12.82
C ALA A 129 1.01 -8.74 -14.22
N ASP A 130 0.54 -9.68 -15.03
CA ASP A 130 1.05 -9.91 -16.40
C ASP A 130 0.48 -8.91 -17.42
N GLY A 131 -0.60 -8.21 -17.09
CA GLY A 131 -1.24 -7.20 -17.94
C GLY A 131 -0.80 -5.75 -17.68
N GLU A 132 -1.65 -4.82 -18.16
CA GLU A 132 -1.41 -3.36 -18.10
C GLU A 132 -1.19 -2.83 -16.68
N VAL A 133 -1.79 -3.45 -15.67
CA VAL A 133 -1.57 -3.05 -14.27
C VAL A 133 -0.13 -3.31 -13.85
N GLY A 134 0.44 -4.47 -14.22
CA GLY A 134 1.85 -4.75 -13.97
C GLY A 134 2.80 -3.84 -14.71
N ASP A 135 2.50 -3.51 -15.97
CA ASP A 135 3.31 -2.58 -16.76
C ASP A 135 3.35 -1.18 -16.13
N LYS A 136 2.19 -0.70 -15.64
CA LYS A 136 2.11 0.56 -14.87
C LYS A 136 2.88 0.51 -13.56
N ILE A 137 2.86 -0.64 -12.87
CA ILE A 137 3.63 -0.85 -11.64
C ILE A 137 5.13 -0.80 -11.92
N ALA A 138 5.60 -1.47 -12.97
CA ALA A 138 7.01 -1.47 -13.36
C ALA A 138 7.50 -0.05 -13.72
N ALA A 139 6.76 0.65 -14.59
CA ALA A 139 7.10 2.01 -14.99
C ALA A 139 7.11 2.99 -13.80
N TYR A 140 6.16 2.86 -12.87
CA TYR A 140 6.14 3.69 -11.67
C TYR A 140 7.36 3.42 -10.77
N ALA A 141 7.74 2.15 -10.59
CA ALA A 141 8.87 1.75 -9.75
C ALA A 141 10.22 2.25 -10.27
N GLU A 142 10.39 2.30 -11.60
CA GLU A 142 11.59 2.84 -12.25
C GLU A 142 11.78 4.34 -11.93
N LEU A 143 10.69 5.11 -11.97
CA LEU A 143 10.71 6.55 -11.68
C LEU A 143 10.71 6.87 -10.18
N HIS A 144 10.22 5.95 -9.35
CA HIS A 144 10.03 6.16 -7.91
C HIS A 144 10.65 5.02 -7.08
N PRO A 145 12.00 4.94 -6.98
CA PRO A 145 12.66 3.84 -6.29
C PRO A 145 12.27 3.66 -4.82
N PHE A 146 11.74 4.70 -4.17
CA PHE A 146 11.28 4.64 -2.78
C PHE A 146 10.13 3.64 -2.55
N ILE A 147 9.35 3.28 -3.59
CA ILE A 147 8.28 2.28 -3.44
C ILE A 147 8.79 0.83 -3.42
N ILE A 148 10.05 0.61 -3.80
CA ILE A 148 10.66 -0.71 -3.86
C ILE A 148 10.98 -1.17 -2.43
N LYS A 149 10.39 -2.28 -2.02
CA LYS A 149 10.59 -2.87 -0.67
C LYS A 149 11.53 -4.08 -0.74
N ASP A 150 12.07 -4.50 0.38
CA ASP A 150 12.78 -5.79 0.44
C ASP A 150 11.77 -6.94 0.33
N TYR A 151 12.16 -8.02 -0.35
CA TYR A 151 11.33 -9.22 -0.41
C TYR A 151 11.08 -9.80 0.97
N LYS A 152 9.86 -10.31 1.17
CA LYS A 152 9.43 -10.99 2.39
C LYS A 152 9.09 -12.44 2.04
N GLU A 153 9.67 -13.38 2.78
CA GLU A 153 9.35 -14.79 2.64
C GLU A 153 7.84 -15.02 2.84
N GLY A 154 7.27 -15.91 2.02
CA GLY A 154 5.84 -16.19 2.01
C GLY A 154 5.00 -15.25 1.16
N PHE A 155 5.59 -14.21 0.54
CA PHE A 155 4.89 -13.37 -0.43
C PHE A 155 5.02 -14.02 -1.81
N PRO A 156 3.90 -14.44 -2.45
CA PRO A 156 3.95 -15.01 -3.79
C PRO A 156 4.53 -14.01 -4.78
N VAL A 157 5.54 -14.45 -5.53
CA VAL A 157 6.08 -13.71 -6.67
C VAL A 157 5.15 -13.93 -7.85
N LEU A 158 4.54 -12.86 -8.36
CA LEU A 158 3.64 -12.94 -9.51
C LEU A 158 4.43 -12.71 -10.79
N ARG A 159 5.19 -11.61 -10.88
CA ARG A 159 5.91 -11.24 -12.11
C ARG A 159 7.28 -10.67 -11.78
N VAL A 160 8.33 -11.16 -12.42
CA VAL A 160 9.65 -10.52 -12.39
C VAL A 160 9.66 -9.37 -13.39
N ILE A 161 10.19 -8.21 -12.98
CA ILE A 161 10.23 -6.97 -13.75
C ILE A 161 11.62 -6.33 -13.74
#